data_AF-A0A840HR45-F1
#
_entry.id   AF-A0A840HR45-F1
#
_cell.length_a   1.000
_cell.length_b   1.000
_cell.length_c   1.000
_cell.angle_alpha   90.00
_cell.angle_beta   90.00
_cell.angle_gamma   90.00
#
_symmetry.space_group_name_H-M   'P 1'
#
loop_
_entity.id
_entity.type
_entity.pdbx_description
1 polymer ?
#
loop_
_entity_poly.entity_id
_entity_poly.type
_entity_poly.pdbx_seq_one_letter_code
_entity_poly.pdbx_strand_id
1 'polypeptide(L)'
;MIREAAEGRGQEAVRAMQAEAEIRIDPFQRADRFVEGWQQLRQQHAELVRDGNFRGAKTTAQHMADMAKSLERDAQLESVLGRRSRELGLEISRDIGRSLSRDLANSIPFDHGRDLSRGMER
;
A
#
# COMPACT_ATOMS: atom_id res chain seq x y z
N MET A 1 -27.00 -47.68 -9.76
CA MET A 1 -26.64 -46.35 -9.21
C MET A 1 -25.13 -46.28 -9.02
N ILE A 2 -24.32 -45.83 -10.00
CA ILE A 2 -23.00 -45.19 -9.78
C ILE A 2 -22.63 -44.44 -11.07
N ARG A 3 -23.10 -43.20 -11.28
CA ARG A 3 -22.54 -42.34 -12.35
C ARG A 3 -22.82 -40.83 -12.21
N GLU A 4 -23.04 -40.35 -10.98
CA GLU A 4 -23.35 -38.93 -10.74
C GLU A 4 -22.36 -38.24 -9.78
N ALA A 5 -21.37 -38.97 -9.24
CA ALA A 5 -20.49 -38.46 -8.18
C ALA A 5 -19.14 -37.88 -8.65
N ALA A 6 -18.85 -37.89 -9.95
CA ALA A 6 -17.56 -37.48 -10.50
C ALA A 6 -17.53 -36.05 -11.09
N GLU A 7 -18.68 -35.52 -11.55
CA GLU A 7 -18.71 -34.21 -12.24
C GLU A 7 -18.87 -33.01 -11.29
N GLY A 8 -19.52 -33.18 -10.14
CA GLY A 8 -19.68 -32.09 -9.15
C GLY A 8 -18.39 -31.66 -8.45
N ARG A 9 -17.44 -32.59 -8.27
CA ARG A 9 -16.16 -32.31 -7.58
C ARG A 9 -15.18 -31.53 -8.43
N GLY A 10 -15.26 -31.65 -9.76
CA GLY A 10 -14.41 -30.90 -10.69
C GLY A 10 -14.75 -29.41 -10.69
N GLN A 11 -16.04 -29.06 -10.67
CA GLN A 11 -16.47 -27.66 -10.64
C GLN A 11 -16.23 -26.99 -9.28
N GLU A 12 -16.37 -27.74 -8.17
CA GLU A 12 -16.03 -27.24 -6.83
C GLU A 12 -14.51 -27.07 -6.67
N ALA A 13 -13.70 -28.01 -7.17
CA ALA A 13 -12.24 -27.87 -7.18
C ALA A 13 -11.78 -26.69 -8.05
N VAL A 14 -12.38 -26.46 -9.21
CA VAL A 14 -12.05 -25.31 -10.08
C VAL A 14 -12.48 -23.98 -9.46
N ARG A 15 -13.62 -23.92 -8.77
CA ARG A 15 -14.04 -22.72 -8.03
C ARG A 15 -13.20 -22.46 -6.78
N ALA A 16 -12.80 -23.50 -6.04
CA ALA A 16 -11.86 -23.39 -4.93
C ALA A 16 -10.49 -22.92 -5.44
N MET A 17 -10.01 -23.44 -6.58
CA MET A 17 -8.77 -22.97 -7.21
C MET A 17 -8.86 -21.54 -7.74
N GLN A 18 -10.01 -21.07 -8.22
CA GLN A 18 -10.22 -19.67 -8.61
C GLN A 18 -10.31 -18.74 -7.40
N ALA A 19 -10.96 -19.16 -6.32
CA ALA A 19 -10.94 -18.43 -5.06
C ALA A 19 -9.52 -18.36 -4.47
N GLU A 20 -8.74 -19.45 -4.57
CA GLU A 20 -7.31 -19.43 -4.24
C GLU A 20 -6.48 -18.61 -5.24
N ALA A 21 -6.87 -18.51 -6.51
CA ALA A 21 -6.18 -17.71 -7.51
C ALA A 21 -6.42 -16.20 -7.35
N GLU A 22 -7.61 -15.79 -6.90
CA GLU A 22 -7.90 -14.40 -6.48
C GLU A 22 -7.15 -14.05 -5.18
N ILE A 23 -6.94 -15.03 -4.28
CA ILE A 23 -6.01 -14.91 -3.13
C ILE A 23 -4.54 -14.81 -3.61
N ARG A 24 -4.22 -15.36 -4.79
CA ARG A 24 -2.91 -15.33 -5.48
C ARG A 24 -2.80 -14.25 -6.58
N ILE A 25 -3.31 -13.03 -6.39
CA ILE A 25 -2.57 -11.91 -7.01
C ILE A 25 -1.20 -11.95 -6.34
N ASP A 26 -0.20 -12.40 -7.10
CA ASP A 26 1.13 -12.69 -6.60
C ASP A 26 1.61 -11.54 -5.69
N PRO A 27 1.98 -11.83 -4.42
CA PRO A 27 2.29 -10.78 -3.47
C PRO A 27 3.50 -9.94 -3.91
N PHE A 28 4.35 -10.45 -4.81
CA PHE A 28 5.41 -9.66 -5.45
C PHE A 28 4.85 -8.74 -6.53
N GLN A 29 3.89 -9.17 -7.36
CA GLN A 29 3.20 -8.27 -8.29
C GLN A 29 2.41 -7.17 -7.57
N ARG A 30 1.77 -7.48 -6.44
CA ARG A 30 1.13 -6.45 -5.59
C ARG A 30 2.16 -5.47 -5.04
N ALA A 31 3.28 -5.98 -4.54
CA ALA A 31 4.38 -5.16 -4.06
C ALA A 31 4.96 -4.27 -5.16
N ASP A 32 5.08 -4.79 -6.39
CA ASP A 32 5.59 -4.03 -7.52
C ASP A 32 4.67 -2.87 -7.90
N ARG A 33 3.37 -3.14 -8.05
CA ARG A 33 2.35 -2.09 -8.26
C ARG A 33 2.31 -1.08 -7.12
N PHE A 34 2.51 -1.54 -5.88
CA PHE A 34 2.57 -0.68 -4.72
C PHE A 34 3.77 0.27 -4.78
N VAL A 35 4.97 -0.25 -5.09
CA VAL A 35 6.18 0.55 -5.26
C VAL A 35 6.02 1.55 -6.40
N GLU A 36 5.50 1.11 -7.55
CA GLU A 36 5.27 1.96 -8.72
C GLU A 36 4.29 3.10 -8.39
N GLY A 37 3.12 2.77 -7.82
CA GLY A 37 2.12 3.75 -7.41
C GLY A 37 2.64 4.72 -6.35
N TRP A 38 3.41 4.24 -5.38
CA TRP A 38 4.05 5.07 -4.36
C TRP A 38 5.03 6.08 -4.98
N GLN A 39 5.88 5.62 -5.90
CA GLN A 39 6.85 6.50 -6.58
C GLN A 39 6.16 7.52 -7.50
N GLN A 40 5.07 7.14 -8.17
CA GLN A 40 4.26 8.06 -8.97
C GLN A 40 3.62 9.16 -8.11
N LEU A 41 2.98 8.80 -6.98
CA LEU A 41 2.40 9.79 -6.08
C LEU A 41 3.46 10.71 -5.46
N ARG A 42 4.65 10.19 -5.13
CA ARG A 42 5.78 11.01 -4.64
C ARG A 42 6.20 12.06 -5.66
N GLN A 43 6.35 11.65 -6.92
CA GLN A 43 6.72 12.56 -8.01
C GLN A 43 5.62 13.61 -8.23
N GLN A 44 4.37 13.16 -8.34
CA GLN A 44 3.23 14.06 -8.49
C GLN A 44 3.12 15.07 -7.34
N HIS A 45 3.32 14.63 -6.09
CA HIS A 45 3.34 15.50 -4.93
C HIS A 45 4.44 16.56 -5.05
N ALA A 46 5.66 16.15 -5.39
CA ALA A 46 6.79 17.07 -5.56
C ALA A 46 6.54 18.10 -6.67
N GLU A 47 5.93 17.68 -7.78
CA GLU A 47 5.54 18.58 -8.87
C GLU A 47 4.46 19.58 -8.42
N LEU A 48 3.43 19.12 -7.71
CA LEU A 48 2.35 19.97 -7.19
C LEU A 48 2.87 20.97 -6.15
N VAL A 49 3.81 20.58 -5.29
CA VAL A 49 4.48 21.50 -4.37
C VAL A 49 5.31 22.53 -5.14
N ARG A 50 6.05 22.12 -6.17
CA ARG A 50 6.85 23.02 -7.01
C ARG A 50 5.99 24.03 -7.78
N ASP A 51 4.81 23.61 -8.21
CA ASP A 51 3.80 24.45 -8.87
C ASP A 51 3.07 25.39 -7.89
N GLY A 52 3.23 25.20 -6.57
CA GLY A 52 2.50 25.95 -5.55
C GLY A 52 1.05 25.48 -5.36
N ASN A 53 0.67 24.34 -5.94
CA ASN A 53 -0.63 23.72 -5.79
C ASN A 53 -0.70 22.85 -4.52
N PHE A 54 -0.69 23.50 -3.36
CA PHE A 54 -0.75 22.83 -2.05
C PHE A 54 -2.04 22.02 -1.83
N ARG A 55 -3.15 22.41 -2.48
CA ARG A 55 -4.40 21.64 -2.42
C ARG A 55 -4.26 20.29 -3.12
N GLY A 56 -3.68 20.28 -4.33
CA GLY A 56 -3.35 19.06 -5.04
C GLY A 56 -2.35 18.21 -4.27
N ALA A 57 -1.27 18.83 -3.77
CA ALA A 57 -0.25 18.14 -2.98
C ALA A 57 -0.86 17.44 -1.75
N LYS A 58 -1.76 18.13 -1.01
CA LYS A 58 -2.48 17.52 0.11
C LYS A 58 -3.33 16.30 -0.30
N THR A 59 -4.02 16.37 -1.44
CA THR A 59 -4.79 15.23 -1.95
C THR A 59 -3.87 14.06 -2.29
N THR A 60 -2.75 14.31 -2.96
CA THR A 60 -1.76 13.28 -3.28
C THR A 60 -1.16 12.67 -2.02
N ALA A 61 -0.85 13.47 -1.00
CA ALA A 61 -0.39 12.99 0.31
C ALA A 61 -1.45 12.12 1.01
N GLN A 62 -2.74 12.46 0.89
CA GLN A 62 -3.82 11.64 1.41
C GLN A 62 -3.93 10.28 0.72
N HIS A 63 -3.69 10.23 -0.60
CA HIS A 63 -3.65 8.97 -1.36
C HIS A 63 -2.45 8.11 -0.95
N MET A 64 -1.29 8.73 -0.69
CA MET A 64 -0.14 8.02 -0.11
C MET A 64 -0.49 7.44 1.27
N ALA A 65 -1.19 8.20 2.12
CA ALA A 65 -1.60 7.73 3.44
C ALA A 65 -2.58 6.54 3.37
N ASP A 66 -3.50 6.55 2.41
CA ASP A 66 -4.41 5.43 2.16
C ASP A 66 -3.66 4.17 1.70
N MET A 67 -2.67 4.32 0.80
CA MET A 67 -1.78 3.23 0.42
C MET A 67 -1.01 2.67 1.61
N ALA A 68 -0.40 3.53 2.45
CA ALA A 68 0.31 3.09 3.64
C ALA A 68 -0.62 2.32 4.61
N LYS A 69 -1.87 2.76 4.77
CA LYS A 69 -2.90 2.09 5.57
C LYS A 69 -3.35 0.75 4.99
N SER A 70 -3.34 0.60 3.66
CA SER A 70 -3.66 -0.68 3.01
C SER A 70 -2.68 -1.80 3.39
N LEU A 71 -1.42 -1.44 3.71
CA LEU A 71 -0.41 -2.40 4.18
C LEU A 71 -0.73 -2.97 5.55
N GLU A 72 -1.34 -2.19 6.45
CA GLU A 72 -1.79 -2.68 7.75
C GLU A 72 -2.82 -3.81 7.62
N ARG A 73 -3.52 -3.87 6.47
CA ARG A 73 -4.54 -4.87 6.17
C ARG A 73 -4.01 -6.06 5.36
N ASP A 74 -2.79 -5.99 4.84
CA ASP A 74 -2.17 -7.04 4.01
C ASP A 74 -0.76 -7.39 4.52
N ALA A 75 -0.72 -8.28 5.51
CA ALA A 75 0.53 -8.72 6.15
C ALA A 75 1.50 -9.42 5.18
N GLN A 76 0.99 -10.07 4.13
CA GLN A 76 1.86 -10.69 3.10
C GLN A 76 2.54 -9.63 2.25
N LEU A 77 1.80 -8.60 1.83
CA LEU A 77 2.35 -7.45 1.12
C LEU A 77 3.35 -6.68 1.98
N GLU A 78 3.04 -6.45 3.26
CA GLU A 78 3.94 -5.77 4.21
C GLU A 78 5.28 -6.52 4.35
N SER A 79 5.24 -7.86 4.44
CA SER A 79 6.45 -8.69 4.52
C SER A 79 7.31 -8.64 3.24
N VAL A 80 6.69 -8.64 2.06
CA VAL A 80 7.40 -8.53 0.79
C VAL A 80 8.03 -7.14 0.61
N LEU A 81 7.27 -6.08 0.90
CA LEU A 81 7.75 -4.71 0.82
C LEU A 81 8.80 -4.40 1.88
N GLY A 82 8.77 -5.05 3.05
CA GLY A 82 9.80 -4.90 4.08
C GLY A 82 11.20 -5.28 3.58
N ARG A 83 11.30 -6.25 2.66
CA ARG A 83 12.56 -6.61 1.98
C ARG A 83 12.97 -5.61 0.89
N ARG A 84 12.03 -4.82 0.39
CA ARG A 84 12.17 -3.83 -0.70
C ARG A 84 12.05 -2.38 -0.21
N SER A 85 12.15 -2.14 1.09
CA SER A 85 11.88 -0.83 1.70
C SER A 85 12.76 0.30 1.14
N ARG A 86 13.99 -0.01 0.75
CA ARG A 86 14.90 0.92 0.08
C ARG A 86 14.32 1.49 -1.23
N GLU A 87 13.51 0.72 -1.94
CA GLU A 87 12.86 1.15 -3.19
C GLU A 87 11.70 2.12 -2.95
N LEU A 88 11.14 2.13 -1.74
CA LEU A 88 10.13 3.09 -1.29
C LEU A 88 10.76 4.41 -0.81
N GLY A 89 12.09 4.52 -0.82
CA GLY A 89 12.83 5.64 -0.25
C GLY A 89 12.85 5.62 1.27
N LEU A 90 12.52 4.49 1.88
CA LEU A 90 12.68 4.26 3.31
C LEU A 90 14.06 3.66 3.55
N GLU A 91 14.96 4.43 4.17
CA GLU A 91 16.15 3.87 4.79
C GLU A 91 15.73 3.13 6.06
N ILE A 92 15.11 1.97 5.92
CA ILE A 92 14.80 1.12 7.07
C ILE A 92 16.13 0.61 7.61
N SER A 93 16.66 1.35 8.59
CA SER A 93 17.56 0.80 9.59
C SER A 93 16.93 -0.48 10.10
N ARG A 94 17.71 -1.56 10.09
CA ARG A 94 17.37 -2.96 10.39
C ARG A 94 16.75 -3.15 11.79
N ASP A 95 15.63 -2.52 12.07
CA ASP A 95 14.90 -2.59 13.33
C ASP A 95 13.64 -3.40 13.07
N ILE A 96 13.77 -4.70 13.32
CA ILE A 96 12.83 -5.78 13.01
C ILE A 96 11.61 -5.72 13.98
N GLY A 97 11.02 -4.53 14.15
CA GLY A 97 9.99 -4.30 15.16
C GLY A 97 9.03 -3.13 14.90
N ARG A 98 9.27 -2.24 13.93
CA ARG A 98 8.30 -1.20 13.52
C ARG A 98 7.48 -1.64 12.31
N SER A 99 6.19 -1.36 12.34
CA SER A 99 5.29 -1.64 11.21
C SER A 99 5.69 -0.78 10.00
N LEU A 100 5.90 -1.42 8.86
CA LEU A 100 6.33 -0.78 7.62
C LEU A 100 5.30 0.26 7.16
N SER A 101 4.01 -0.06 7.29
CA SER A 101 2.89 0.88 7.16
C SER A 101 3.11 2.22 7.88
N ARG A 102 3.59 2.19 9.12
CA ARG A 102 3.82 3.39 9.93
C ARG A 102 5.05 4.18 9.46
N ASP A 103 6.08 3.47 9.03
CA ASP A 103 7.29 4.09 8.46
C ASP A 103 6.98 4.79 7.13
N LEU A 104 6.21 4.13 6.25
CA LEU A 104 5.68 4.74 5.03
C LEU A 104 4.86 5.98 5.35
N ALA A 105 3.90 5.88 6.27
CA ALA A 105 3.06 7.01 6.64
C ALA A 105 3.88 8.20 7.18
N ASN A 106 4.97 7.94 7.91
CA ASN A 106 5.87 8.99 8.42
C ASN A 106 6.72 9.62 7.31
N SER A 107 7.07 8.85 6.27
CA SER A 107 7.84 9.34 5.12
C SER A 107 7.02 10.19 4.14
N ILE A 108 5.70 10.21 4.27
CA ILE A 108 4.83 11.07 3.46
C ILE A 108 5.22 12.51 3.78
N PRO A 109 5.63 13.31 2.78
CA PRO A 109 5.88 14.72 2.98
C PRO A 109 4.55 15.40 3.29
N PHE A 110 4.17 15.45 4.56
CA PHE A 110 3.10 16.32 5.01
C PHE A 110 3.63 17.74 4.91
N ASP A 111 3.13 18.46 3.91
CA ASP A 111 3.26 19.91 3.87
C ASP A 111 2.71 20.44 5.19
N HIS A 112 3.62 20.83 6.08
CA HIS A 112 3.36 21.51 7.35
C HIS A 112 2.76 22.91 7.12
N GLY A 113 2.06 23.14 6.01
CA GLY A 113 1.43 24.41 5.69
C GLY A 113 0.18 24.71 6.50
N ARG A 114 -0.36 23.79 7.32
CA ARG A 114 -1.61 24.10 8.07
C ARG A 114 -2.01 23.24 9.27
N ASP A 115 -1.09 22.85 10.16
CA ASP A 115 -1.46 22.40 11.52
C ASP A 115 -0.77 23.19 12.65
N LEU A 116 -0.36 24.43 12.38
CA LEU A 116 -0.02 25.40 13.44
C LEU A 116 -1.20 26.32 13.82
N SER A 117 -2.44 25.98 13.41
CA SER A 117 -3.63 26.82 13.69
C SER A 117 -4.74 26.13 14.45
N ARG A 118 -4.52 24.95 15.06
CA ARG A 118 -5.53 24.28 15.89
C ARG A 118 -5.01 23.81 17.27
N GLY A 119 -4.16 24.63 17.88
CA GLY A 119 -3.62 24.39 19.23
C GLY A 119 -3.46 25.64 20.11
N MET A 120 -4.04 26.79 19.73
CA MET A 120 -4.10 27.98 20.59
C MET A 120 -5.49 28.61 20.56
N GLU A 121 -6.46 27.91 21.12
CA GLU A 121 -7.70 28.52 21.60
C GLU A 121 -7.77 28.20 23.11
N ARG A 122 -7.13 29.10 23.86
CA ARG A 122 -7.43 29.63 25.21
C ARG A 122 -8.22 28.75 26.18
#